data_AF-A0A2G6NVD2-F1
#
_entry.id   AF-A0A2G6NVD2-F1
#
_cell.length_a   1.000
_cell.length_b   1.000
_cell.length_c   1.000
_cell.angle_alpha   90.00
_cell.angle_beta   90.00
_cell.angle_gamma   90.00
#
_symmetry.space_group_name_H-M   'P 1'
#
loop_
_entity.id
_entity.type
_entity.pdbx_description
1 polymer ?
#
loop_
_entity_poly.entity_id
_entity_poly.type
_entity_poly.pdbx_seq_one_letter_code
_entity_poly.pdbx_strand_id
1 'polypeptide(L)' 'LQILYTLEMTDNNKSKAARILGISRQTLREKLRLYEQDSAEPETRADSAEA' A
#
# COMPACT_ATOMS: atom_id res chain seq x y z
N LEU A 1 -9.77 0.33 -4.59
CA LEU A 1 -9.26 1.10 -3.43
C LEU A 1 -9.06 2.56 -3.82
N GLN A 2 -9.66 3.51 -3.10
CA GLN A 2 -9.66 4.94 -3.46
C GLN A 2 -8.26 5.58 -3.44
N ILE A 3 -7.34 5.07 -2.62
CA ILE A 3 -5.97 5.61 -2.48
C ILE A 3 -5.11 5.34 -3.72
N LEU A 4 -5.07 4.08 -4.20
CA LEU A 4 -4.28 3.70 -5.38
C LEU A 4 -4.78 4.41 -6.65
N TYR A 5 -6.11 4.50 -6.80
CA TYR A 5 -6.73 5.26 -7.88
C TYR A 5 -6.33 6.74 -7.86
N THR A 6 -6.35 7.38 -6.69
CA THR A 6 -5.96 8.79 -6.57
C THR A 6 -4.46 9.00 -6.83
N LEU A 7 -3.61 8.02 -6.49
CA LEU A 7 -2.19 8.06 -6.83
C LEU A 7 -1.95 7.96 -8.33
N GLU A 8 -2.65 7.07 -9.02
CA GLU A 8 -2.59 6.94 -10.48
C GLU A 8 -3.05 8.23 -11.16
N MET A 9 -4.17 8.81 -10.74
CA MET A 9 -4.68 10.09 -11.25
C MET A 9 -3.76 11.30 -10.98
N THR A 10 -2.78 11.16 -10.08
CA THR A 10 -1.85 12.23 -9.71
C THR A 10 -0.41 11.93 -10.10
N ASP A 11 -0.17 10.96 -10.98
CA ASP A 11 1.17 10.51 -11.39
C ASP A 11 2.06 10.18 -10.20
N ASN A 12 1.51 9.45 -9.22
CA ASN A 12 2.16 9.11 -7.95
C ASN A 12 2.60 10.31 -7.09
N ASN A 13 2.05 11.50 -7.34
CA ASN A 13 2.34 12.67 -6.51
C ASN A 13 1.62 12.57 -5.15
N LYS A 14 2.33 11.99 -4.18
CA LYS A 14 1.86 11.74 -2.81
C LYS A 14 1.31 13.00 -2.13
N SER A 15 1.90 14.16 -2.38
CA SER A 15 1.42 15.42 -1.78
C SER A 15 0.08 15.87 -2.38
N LYS A 16 -0.09 15.73 -3.71
CA LYS A 16 -1.33 16.05 -4.41
C LYS A 16 -2.44 15.05 -4.10
N ALA A 17 -2.12 13.75 -4.06
CA ALA A 17 -3.03 12.70 -3.65
C ALA A 17 -3.54 12.88 -2.21
N ALA A 18 -2.65 13.21 -1.27
CA ALA A 18 -3.04 13.47 0.11
C ALA A 18 -4.02 14.64 0.25
N ARG A 19 -3.79 15.74 -0.51
CA ARG A 19 -4.72 16.87 -0.57
C ARG A 19 -6.10 16.48 -1.12
N ILE A 20 -6.14 15.68 -2.20
CA ILE A 20 -7.39 15.21 -2.82
C ILE A 20 -8.16 14.27 -1.86
N LEU A 21 -7.44 13.41 -1.15
CA LEU A 21 -8.00 12.48 -0.18
C LEU A 21 -8.40 13.14 1.16
N GLY A 22 -8.08 14.43 1.36
CA GLY A 22 -8.37 15.14 2.60
C GLY A 22 -7.58 14.64 3.81
N ILE A 23 -6.43 14.00 3.61
CA ILE A 23 -5.58 13.45 4.68
C ILE A 23 -4.19 14.07 4.68
N SER A 24 -3.46 13.89 5.78
CA SER A 24 -2.05 14.29 5.81
C SER A 24 -1.19 13.38 4.92
N ARG A 25 -0.08 13.93 4.40
CA ARG A 25 0.92 13.13 3.67
C ARG A 25 1.54 12.02 4.54
N GLN A 26 1.65 12.24 5.85
CA GLN A 26 2.09 11.25 6.83
C GLN A 26 1.14 10.05 6.84
N THR A 27 -0.16 10.31 6.98
CA THR A 27 -1.22 9.30 6.98
C THR A 27 -1.25 8.52 5.67
N LEU A 28 -1.11 9.20 4.52
CA LEU A 28 -1.03 8.53 3.21
C LEU A 28 0.14 7.54 3.16
N ARG A 29 1.32 7.93 3.67
CA ARG A 29 2.51 7.06 3.70
C ARG A 29 2.32 5.85 4.61
N GLU A 30 1.73 6.03 5.79
CA GLU A 30 1.44 4.93 6.71
C GLU A 30 0.45 3.94 6.10
N LYS A 31 -0.62 4.43 5.45
CA LYS A 31 -1.57 3.56 4.75
C LYS A 31 -0.88 2.74 3.65
N LEU A 32 -0.01 3.36 2.84
CA LEU A 32 0.75 2.65 1.81
C LEU A 32 1.66 1.56 2.39
N ARG A 33 2.36 1.86 3.49
CA ARG A 33 3.19 0.87 4.18
C ARG A 33 2.36 -0.33 4.67
N LEU A 34 1.19 -0.08 5.24
CA LEU A 34 0.29 -1.15 5.68
C LEU A 34 -0.19 -1.99 4.50
N TYR A 35 -0.50 -1.38 3.35
CA TYR A 35 -0.84 -2.14 2.14
C TYR A 35 0.29 -3.04 1.66
N GLU A 36 1.54 -2.56 1.68
CA GLU A 36 2.71 -3.38 1.31
C GLU A 36 2.91 -4.56 2.28
N GLN A 37 2.61 -4.36 3.57
CA GLN A 37 2.69 -5.40 4.60
C GLN A 37 1.55 -6.42 4.51
N ASP A 38 0.32 -5.97 4.24
CA ASP A 38 -0.84 -6.84 4.08
C ASP A 38 -0.83 -7.59 2.74
N SER A 39 -0.19 -7.05 1.71
CA SER A 39 -0.03 -7.70 0.40
C SER A 39 1.12 -8.72 0.37
N ALA A 40 1.98 -8.72 1.39
CA ALA A 40 2.88 -9.82 1.64
C ALA A 40 2.06 -10.94 2.29
N GLU A 41 1.37 -11.73 1.47
CA GLU A 41 0.87 -13.02 1.95
C GLU A 41 2.04 -13.78 2.57
N PRO A 42 1.89 -14.38 3.77
CA PRO A 42 2.90 -15.27 4.29
C PRO A 42 2.99 -16.43 3.31
N GLU A 43 4.06 -16.46 2.49
CA GLU A 43 4.45 -17.65 1.74
C GLU A 43 4.34 -18.81 2.73
N THR A 44 3.38 -19.69 2.44
CA THR A 44 3.24 -20.97 3.10
C THR A 44 4.62 -21.59 3.14
N ARG A 45 5.19 -21.73 4.34
CA ARG A 45 6.25 -22.70 4.58
C ARG A 45 5.66 -24.04 4.18
N ALA A 46 5.88 -24.42 2.92
CA ALA A 46 5.64 -25.76 2.45
C ALA A 46 6.58 -26.63 3.27
N ASP A 47 6.03 -27.22 4.32
CA ASP A 47 6.59 -28.34 5.03
C ASP A 47 6.68 -29.48 4.01
N SER A 48 7.85 -29.65 3.42
CA SER A 48 8.20 -30.84 2.65
C SER A 48 9.59 -31.27 3.08
N ALA A 49 9.66 -31.80 4.30
CA ALA A 49 10.69 -32.74 4.70
C ALA A 49 10.33 -34.13 4.15
N GLU A 50 10.76 -34.42 2.92
CA GLU A 50 10.89 -35.79 2.41
C GLU A 50 12.23 -35.92 1.67
N ALA A 51 13.20 -36.60 2.31
CA ALA A 51 14.11 -37.61 1.76
C ALA A 51 15.23 -37.93 2.76
#